data_AF-A0A523RF32-F1
#
_entry.id   AF-A0A523RF32-F1
#
_cell.length_a   1.000
_cell.length_b   1.000
_cell.length_c   1.000
_cell.angle_alpha   90.00
_cell.angle_beta   90.00
_cell.angle_gamma   90.00
#
_symmetry.space_group_name_H-M   'P 1'
#
loop_
_entity.id
_entity.type
_entity.pdbx_description
1 polymer ?
#
loop_
_entity_poly.entity_id
_entity_poly.type
_entity_poly.pdbx_seq_one_letter_code
_entity_poly.pdbx_strand_id
1 'polypeptide(L)'
;MQNAKDSSKVGRTIDENKYEIAHQIIETMEEETLYLLGPGTTVKSITDQLKLHKSLLGVDAICNKSLVGEDLNESGIVELLDKYQKVKIIVTPIGGQGFVFGRGNKQFTPKILRRVGKNNIIIIGTEDKIKSLKCLRLDTGDDETDKMLEGLTKVIIGYKEELICSIE
;
A
#
# COMPACT_ATOMS: atom_id res chain seq x y z
N MET A 1 21.12 -41.67 -19.02
CA MET A 1 19.71 -41.28 -18.83
C MET A 1 19.68 -40.19 -17.77
N GLN A 2 19.53 -38.93 -18.20
CA GLN A 2 19.34 -37.79 -17.31
C GLN A 2 17.89 -37.79 -16.82
N ASN A 3 17.67 -38.00 -15.52
CA ASN A 3 16.41 -37.66 -14.89
C ASN A 3 16.49 -36.18 -14.48
N ALA A 4 15.95 -35.32 -15.33
CA ALA A 4 15.60 -33.97 -14.94
C ALA A 4 14.52 -34.06 -13.87
N LYS A 5 14.81 -33.57 -12.66
CA LYS A 5 13.79 -33.28 -11.66
C LYS A 5 13.02 -32.07 -12.17
N ASP A 6 11.85 -32.30 -12.76
CA ASP A 6 10.81 -31.28 -12.83
C ASP A 6 10.42 -30.94 -11.40
N SER A 7 11.06 -29.90 -10.85
CA SER A 7 10.54 -29.20 -9.68
C SER A 7 9.28 -28.50 -10.15
N SER A 8 8.14 -29.14 -9.97
CA SER A 8 6.84 -28.51 -9.99
C SER A 8 6.92 -27.24 -9.13
N LYS A 9 6.84 -26.07 -9.77
CA LYS A 9 6.63 -24.80 -9.06
C LYS A 9 5.31 -24.94 -8.32
N VAL A 10 5.35 -25.33 -7.06
CA VAL A 10 4.23 -25.11 -6.14
C VAL A 10 4.03 -23.60 -6.13
N GLY A 11 2.91 -23.14 -6.70
CA GLY A 11 2.60 -21.71 -6.77
C GLY A 11 2.51 -21.12 -5.36
N ARG A 12 3.09 -19.93 -5.17
CA ARG A 12 3.00 -19.17 -3.93
C ARG A 12 1.53 -18.93 -3.59
N THR A 13 1.11 -19.28 -2.38
CA THR A 13 -0.26 -18.99 -1.91
C THR A 13 -0.45 -17.49 -1.69
N ILE A 14 -1.72 -17.05 -1.71
CA ILE A 14 -2.06 -15.64 -1.45
C ILE A 14 -1.55 -15.17 -0.08
N ASP A 15 -1.60 -16.03 0.93
CA ASP A 15 -1.21 -15.65 2.29
C ASP A 15 0.32 -15.66 2.48
N GLU A 16 1.04 -16.59 1.87
CA GLU A 16 2.52 -16.51 1.77
C GLU A 16 2.94 -15.21 1.07
N ASN A 17 2.24 -14.83 0.01
CA ASN A 17 2.57 -13.61 -0.71
C ASN A 17 2.30 -12.33 0.11
N LYS A 18 1.17 -12.26 0.81
CA LYS A 18 0.91 -11.17 1.77
C LYS A 18 1.93 -11.13 2.89
N TYR A 19 2.41 -12.29 3.36
CA TYR A 19 3.42 -12.39 4.40
C TYR A 19 4.75 -11.81 3.91
N GLU A 20 5.21 -12.19 2.73
CA GLU A 20 6.43 -11.66 2.14
C GLU A 20 6.39 -10.14 1.89
N ILE A 21 5.27 -9.64 1.36
CA ILE A 21 5.05 -8.20 1.16
C ILE A 21 5.14 -7.47 2.50
N ALA A 22 4.45 -7.96 3.53
CA ALA A 22 4.49 -7.36 4.86
C ALA A 22 5.91 -7.39 5.46
N HIS A 23 6.64 -8.49 5.28
CA HIS A 23 8.00 -8.63 5.75
C HIS A 23 8.94 -7.59 5.09
N GLN A 24 8.86 -7.45 3.76
CA GLN A 24 9.60 -6.43 3.00
C GLN A 24 9.30 -5.01 3.51
N ILE A 25 8.03 -4.71 3.75
CA ILE A 25 7.60 -3.39 4.24
C ILE A 25 8.17 -3.13 5.64
N ILE A 26 8.08 -4.10 6.56
CA ILE A 26 8.57 -3.95 7.94
C ILE A 26 10.09 -3.83 7.99
N GLU A 27 10.82 -4.57 7.15
CA GLU A 27 12.29 -4.51 7.05
C GLU A 27 12.76 -3.12 6.57
N THR A 28 11.98 -2.46 5.72
CA THR A 28 12.32 -1.16 5.12
C THR A 28 11.63 0.04 5.78
N MET A 29 10.98 -0.16 6.93
CA MET A 29 10.42 0.94 7.71
C MET A 29 11.51 1.85 8.26
N GLU A 30 11.34 3.15 8.04
CA GLU A 30 12.20 4.20 8.55
C GLU A 30 11.76 4.62 9.95
N GLU A 31 12.73 4.93 10.81
CA GLU A 31 12.46 5.51 12.12
C GLU A 31 11.83 6.91 11.99
N GLU A 32 11.03 7.27 13.00
CA GLU A 32 10.36 8.58 13.12
C GLU A 32 9.49 8.95 11.90
N THR A 33 9.04 7.93 11.15
CA THR A 33 8.20 8.09 9.97
C THR A 33 6.80 7.61 10.25
N LEU A 34 5.82 8.49 9.98
CA LEU A 34 4.41 8.16 10.04
C LEU A 34 4.02 7.35 8.81
N TYR A 35 3.49 6.16 9.00
CA TYR A 35 2.91 5.34 7.94
C TYR A 35 1.40 5.33 8.06
N LEU A 36 0.73 5.95 7.09
CA LEU A 36 -0.71 5.89 6.92
C LEU A 36 -1.06 4.60 6.15
N LEU A 37 -1.74 3.68 6.81
CA LEU A 37 -2.08 2.36 6.32
C LEU A 37 -3.51 2.36 5.77
N GLY A 38 -3.63 2.39 4.44
CA GLY A 38 -4.91 2.26 3.75
C GLY A 38 -5.62 0.92 4.02
N PRO A 39 -6.85 0.76 3.54
CA PRO A 39 -7.63 -0.45 3.79
C PRO A 39 -7.14 -1.64 2.96
N GLY A 40 -7.62 -2.82 3.34
CA GLY A 40 -7.42 -4.06 2.62
C GLY A 40 -6.54 -5.08 3.35
N THR A 41 -6.76 -6.36 3.04
CA THR A 41 -6.11 -7.49 3.71
C THR A 41 -4.59 -7.54 3.50
N THR A 42 -4.09 -7.03 2.38
CA THR A 42 -2.64 -6.98 2.10
C THR A 42 -1.95 -5.91 2.94
N VAL A 43 -2.63 -4.80 3.26
CA VAL A 43 -2.10 -3.81 4.20
C VAL A 43 -2.20 -4.33 5.64
N LYS A 44 -3.30 -5.01 5.97
CA LYS A 44 -3.50 -5.65 7.28
C LYS A 44 -2.42 -6.69 7.63
N SER A 45 -1.84 -7.40 6.65
CA SER A 45 -0.77 -8.36 6.96
C SER A 45 0.48 -7.70 7.56
N ILE A 46 0.71 -6.41 7.31
CA ILE A 46 1.78 -5.62 7.95
C ILE A 46 1.52 -5.52 9.45
N THR A 47 0.33 -5.09 9.85
CA THR A 47 -0.01 -4.95 11.27
C THR A 47 -0.12 -6.30 11.97
N ASP A 48 -0.57 -7.34 11.27
CA ASP A 48 -0.65 -8.70 11.82
C ASP A 48 0.74 -9.23 12.22
N GLN A 49 1.77 -9.02 11.39
CA GLN A 49 3.15 -9.38 11.73
C GLN A 49 3.72 -8.53 12.87
N LEU A 50 3.34 -7.26 12.95
CA LEU A 50 3.70 -6.37 14.06
C LEU A 50 2.89 -6.64 15.34
N LYS A 51 1.92 -7.57 15.30
CA LYS A 51 0.97 -7.85 16.39
C LYS A 51 0.16 -6.62 16.81
N LEU A 52 -0.20 -5.78 15.84
CA LEU A 52 -1.02 -4.58 15.99
C LEU A 52 -2.42 -4.82 15.42
N HIS A 53 -3.40 -4.09 15.96
CA HIS A 53 -4.74 -4.03 15.40
C HIS A 53 -4.78 -3.13 14.15
N LYS A 54 -5.68 -3.43 13.21
CA LYS A 54 -5.96 -2.63 12.02
C LYS A 54 -7.43 -2.73 11.62
N SER A 55 -8.04 -1.58 11.38
CA SER A 55 -9.33 -1.45 10.72
C SER A 55 -9.23 -1.89 9.25
N LEU A 56 -9.96 -2.95 8.89
CA LEU A 56 -9.87 -3.55 7.55
C LEU A 56 -10.28 -2.59 6.43
N LEU A 57 -11.29 -1.75 6.67
CA LEU A 57 -11.85 -0.78 5.72
C LEU A 57 -11.45 0.67 6.03
N GLY A 58 -10.69 0.88 7.11
CA GLY A 58 -10.27 2.19 7.59
C GLY A 58 -8.83 2.53 7.22
N VAL A 59 -8.45 3.78 7.47
CA VAL A 59 -7.07 4.25 7.43
C VAL A 59 -6.54 4.28 8.86
N ASP A 60 -5.49 3.52 9.14
CA ASP A 60 -4.82 3.57 10.45
C ASP A 60 -3.45 4.21 10.29
N ALA A 61 -2.82 4.59 11.40
CA ALA A 61 -1.49 5.18 11.38
C ALA A 61 -0.56 4.46 12.36
N ILE A 62 0.63 4.14 11.88
CA ILE A 62 1.71 3.62 12.73
C ILE A 62 2.95 4.51 12.63
N CYS A 63 3.71 4.60 13.72
CA CYS A 63 5.03 5.20 13.75
C CYS A 63 5.88 4.39 14.73
N ASN A 64 7.16 4.14 14.38
CA ASN A 64 8.05 3.30 15.19
C ASN A 64 7.40 1.96 15.60
N LYS A 65 6.75 1.30 14.64
CA LYS A 65 6.06 0.01 14.81
C LYS A 65 5.00 0.00 15.92
N SER A 66 4.44 1.17 16.23
CA SER A 66 3.37 1.34 17.21
C SER A 66 2.18 2.08 16.59
N LEU A 67 0.97 1.72 17.00
CA LEU A 67 -0.26 2.37 16.54
C LEU A 67 -0.34 3.78 17.14
N VAL A 68 -0.53 4.79 16.28
CA VAL A 68 -0.66 6.21 16.66
C VAL A 68 -1.97 6.83 16.17
N GLY A 69 -2.77 6.08 15.43
CA GLY A 69 -4.11 6.45 15.00
C GLY A 69 -4.85 5.24 14.43
N GLU A 70 -6.15 5.18 14.64
CA GLU A 70 -7.02 4.07 14.22
C GLU A 70 -8.28 4.64 13.59
N ASP A 71 -8.72 4.03 12.49
CA ASP A 71 -9.91 4.39 11.70
C ASP A 71 -10.06 5.90 11.47
N LEU A 72 -8.97 6.51 11.00
CA LEU A 72 -8.83 7.94 10.83
C LEU A 72 -9.69 8.44 9.67
N ASN A 73 -10.39 9.54 9.94
CA ASN A 73 -10.98 10.40 8.90
C ASN A 73 -9.96 11.44 8.39
N GLU A 74 -10.37 12.28 7.45
CA GLU A 74 -9.51 13.34 6.90
C GLU A 74 -8.90 14.24 7.99
N SER A 75 -9.71 14.70 8.96
CA SER A 75 -9.24 15.59 10.03
C SER A 75 -8.16 14.91 10.88
N GLY A 76 -8.37 13.65 11.27
CA GLY A 76 -7.39 12.89 12.04
C GLY A 76 -6.08 12.66 11.28
N ILE A 77 -6.16 12.41 9.97
CA ILE A 77 -4.97 12.32 9.12
C ILE A 77 -4.24 13.68 9.10
N VAL A 78 -4.94 14.78 8.87
CA VAL A 78 -4.36 16.14 8.83
C VAL A 78 -3.66 16.49 10.14
N GLU A 79 -4.27 16.19 11.30
CA GLU A 79 -3.65 16.40 12.60
C GLU A 79 -2.34 15.63 12.77
N LEU A 80 -2.26 14.41 12.25
CA LEU A 80 -1.02 13.64 12.27
C LEU A 80 0.00 14.23 11.29
N LEU A 81 -0.41 14.67 10.10
CA LEU A 81 0.49 15.35 9.16
C LEU A 81 1.09 16.64 9.73
N ASP A 82 0.43 17.28 10.70
CA ASP A 82 0.94 18.47 11.38
C ASP A 82 1.93 18.13 12.51
N LYS A 83 1.87 16.91 13.05
CA LYS A 83 2.73 16.42 14.14
C LYS A 83 4.00 15.75 13.63
N TYR A 84 3.94 15.07 12.48
CA TYR A 84 5.04 14.26 11.95
C TYR A 84 5.68 14.92 10.72
N GLN A 85 7.01 15.00 10.70
CA GLN A 85 7.75 15.58 9.58
C GLN A 85 7.87 14.63 8.38
N LYS A 86 8.06 13.34 8.64
CA LYS A 86 8.17 12.29 7.62
C LYS A 86 6.89 11.48 7.59
N VAL A 87 6.28 11.38 6.42
CA VAL A 87 5.02 10.67 6.23
C VAL A 87 5.07 9.84 4.96
N LYS A 88 4.58 8.61 5.03
CA LYS A 88 4.36 7.71 3.90
C LYS A 88 2.95 7.14 3.93
N ILE A 89 2.38 6.88 2.76
CA ILE A 89 1.10 6.19 2.61
C ILE A 89 1.38 4.79 2.07
N ILE A 90 0.81 3.76 2.70
CA ILE A 90 0.83 2.38 2.19
C ILE A 90 -0.59 2.02 1.78
N VAL A 91 -0.77 1.69 0.50
CA VAL A 91 -2.08 1.36 -0.08
C VAL A 91 -1.99 0.13 -0.98
N THR A 92 -3.13 -0.53 -1.16
CA THR A 92 -3.27 -1.62 -2.13
C THR A 92 -4.41 -1.30 -3.09
N PRO A 93 -4.29 -1.64 -4.40
CA PRO A 93 -5.37 -1.42 -5.34
C PRO A 93 -6.64 -2.20 -4.95
N ILE A 94 -7.78 -1.56 -5.11
CA ILE A 94 -9.10 -2.15 -4.88
C ILE A 94 -9.40 -3.15 -6.01
N GLY A 95 -9.83 -4.35 -5.60
CA GLY A 95 -9.91 -5.53 -6.47
C GLY A 95 -10.65 -5.33 -7.79
N GLY A 96 -10.14 -5.95 -8.86
CA GLY A 96 -10.74 -6.01 -10.20
C GLY A 96 -10.73 -4.71 -11.01
N GLN A 97 -10.76 -3.55 -10.35
CA GLN A 97 -10.84 -2.24 -11.00
C GLN A 97 -9.50 -1.52 -11.07
N GLY A 98 -8.61 -1.75 -10.09
CA GLY A 98 -7.26 -1.19 -10.07
C GLY A 98 -7.16 0.19 -9.43
N PHE A 99 -8.23 0.73 -8.84
CA PHE A 99 -8.20 2.02 -8.14
C PHE A 99 -7.29 1.99 -6.93
N VAL A 100 -6.35 2.94 -6.86
CA VAL A 100 -5.43 3.14 -5.75
C VAL A 100 -5.98 4.19 -4.77
N PHE A 101 -6.50 5.29 -5.31
CA PHE A 101 -7.12 6.38 -4.55
C PHE A 101 -8.51 6.74 -5.09
N GLY A 102 -9.28 7.49 -4.29
CA GLY A 102 -10.61 7.95 -4.66
C GLY A 102 -11.71 6.99 -4.23
N ARG A 103 -11.95 5.96 -5.04
CA ARG A 103 -12.94 4.92 -4.70
C ARG A 103 -12.43 4.10 -3.51
N GLY A 104 -13.28 3.84 -2.53
CA GLY A 104 -12.97 3.04 -1.32
C GLY A 104 -12.00 3.67 -0.30
N ASN A 105 -11.21 4.68 -0.69
CA ASN A 105 -10.16 5.30 0.15
C ASN A 105 -10.34 6.83 0.23
N LYS A 106 -11.58 7.30 0.47
CA LYS A 106 -11.94 8.73 0.41
C LYS A 106 -11.26 9.59 1.48
N GLN A 107 -10.70 8.97 2.52
CA GLN A 107 -9.97 9.67 3.58
C GLN A 107 -8.64 10.25 3.06
N PHE A 108 -8.06 9.70 2.00
CA PHE A 108 -6.90 10.29 1.32
C PHE A 108 -7.34 11.36 0.32
N THR A 109 -7.71 12.52 0.85
CA THR A 109 -8.17 13.65 0.02
C THR A 109 -7.02 14.26 -0.80
N PRO A 110 -7.33 15.03 -1.86
CA PRO A 110 -6.32 15.73 -2.64
C PRO A 110 -5.36 16.58 -1.80
N LYS A 111 -5.87 17.22 -0.74
CA LYS A 111 -5.08 17.97 0.24
C LYS A 111 -4.03 17.10 0.92
N ILE A 112 -4.40 15.89 1.35
CA ILE A 112 -3.48 14.94 2.00
C ILE A 112 -2.46 14.42 0.99
N LEU A 113 -2.91 14.01 -0.19
CA LEU A 113 -2.04 13.44 -1.23
C LEU A 113 -0.98 14.44 -1.71
N ARG A 114 -1.35 15.72 -1.88
CA ARG A 114 -0.39 16.79 -2.21
C ARG A 114 0.62 17.04 -1.09
N ARG A 115 0.22 16.96 0.18
CA ARG A 115 1.13 17.12 1.32
C ARG A 115 2.12 15.96 1.45
N VAL A 116 1.66 14.73 1.24
CA VAL A 116 2.51 13.53 1.31
C VAL A 116 3.44 13.46 0.09
N GLY A 117 2.92 13.77 -1.10
CA GLY A 117 3.65 13.74 -2.36
C GLY A 117 3.85 12.33 -2.91
N LYS A 118 3.95 12.24 -4.25
CA LYS A 118 4.01 10.96 -4.98
C LYS A 118 5.12 10.01 -4.50
N ASN A 119 6.30 10.55 -4.19
CA ASN A 119 7.47 9.74 -3.81
C ASN A 119 7.32 9.04 -2.44
N ASN A 120 6.32 9.43 -1.65
CA ASN A 120 6.04 8.87 -0.34
C ASN A 120 4.83 7.92 -0.34
N ILE A 121 4.33 7.55 -1.53
CA ILE A 121 3.26 6.58 -1.70
C ILE A 121 3.86 5.23 -2.07
N ILE A 122 3.59 4.25 -1.23
CA ILE A 122 4.02 2.86 -1.39
C ILE A 122 2.78 2.06 -1.79
N ILE A 123 2.81 1.49 -3.00
CA ILE A 123 1.74 0.64 -3.50
C ILE A 123 2.16 -0.82 -3.30
N ILE A 124 1.28 -1.61 -2.68
CA ILE A 124 1.50 -3.04 -2.45
C ILE A 124 0.33 -3.86 -3.00
N GLY A 125 0.60 -5.10 -3.40
CA GLY A 125 -0.47 -6.00 -3.81
C GLY A 125 0.06 -7.36 -4.16
N THR A 126 -0.76 -8.40 -3.99
CA THR A 126 -0.33 -9.74 -4.35
C THR A 126 -0.04 -9.83 -5.85
N GLU A 127 0.95 -10.62 -6.22
CA GLU A 127 1.43 -10.76 -7.60
C GLU A 127 0.28 -11.04 -8.57
N ASP A 128 -0.58 -12.01 -8.25
CA ASP A 128 -1.76 -12.37 -9.06
C ASP A 128 -2.73 -11.19 -9.22
N LYS A 129 -2.95 -10.42 -8.15
CA LYS A 129 -3.85 -9.25 -8.19
C LYS A 129 -3.27 -8.23 -9.16
N ILE A 130 -1.99 -7.87 -9.00
CA ILE A 130 -1.36 -6.82 -9.81
C ILE A 130 -1.25 -7.25 -11.27
N LYS A 131 -0.88 -8.49 -11.56
CA LYS A 131 -0.80 -9.02 -12.93
C LYS A 131 -2.15 -9.11 -13.64
N SER A 132 -3.24 -9.27 -12.90
CA SER A 132 -4.59 -9.30 -13.47
C SER A 132 -5.13 -7.91 -13.86
N LEU A 133 -4.52 -6.84 -13.36
CA LEU A 133 -4.93 -5.47 -13.65
C LEU A 133 -4.31 -5.00 -14.96
N LYS A 134 -5.11 -4.30 -15.77
CA LYS A 134 -4.60 -3.63 -16.99
C LYS A 134 -3.75 -2.40 -16.66
N CYS A 135 -4.18 -1.64 -15.65
CA CYS A 135 -3.55 -0.42 -15.16
C CYS A 135 -3.98 -0.17 -13.72
N LEU A 136 -3.22 0.65 -13.01
CA LEU A 136 -3.66 1.26 -11.75
C LEU A 136 -4.46 2.53 -12.06
N ARG A 137 -5.48 2.81 -11.25
CA ARG A 137 -6.41 3.91 -11.49
C ARG A 137 -6.42 4.95 -10.39
N LEU A 138 -6.65 6.19 -10.77
CA LEU A 138 -6.90 7.34 -9.90
C LEU A 138 -8.32 7.87 -10.11
N ASP A 139 -8.93 8.40 -9.04
CA ASP A 139 -10.26 9.03 -9.04
C ASP A 139 -10.34 9.95 -7.81
N THR A 140 -9.33 10.81 -7.60
CA THR A 140 -9.25 11.63 -6.37
C THR A 140 -10.29 12.75 -6.34
N GLY A 141 -10.96 13.00 -7.47
CA GLY A 141 -11.90 14.10 -7.66
C GLY A 141 -11.22 15.44 -7.91
N ASP A 142 -9.92 15.45 -8.17
CA ASP A 142 -9.08 16.63 -8.41
C ASP A 142 -8.03 16.32 -9.48
N ASP A 143 -8.25 16.84 -10.69
CA ASP A 143 -7.42 16.56 -11.88
C ASP A 143 -5.94 16.91 -11.69
N GLU A 144 -5.63 17.94 -10.90
CA GLU A 144 -4.23 18.32 -10.61
C GLU A 144 -3.53 17.26 -9.77
N THR A 145 -4.24 16.69 -8.80
CA THR A 145 -3.73 15.60 -7.95
C THR A 145 -3.62 14.31 -8.72
N ASP A 146 -4.59 13.99 -9.57
CA ASP A 146 -4.51 12.80 -10.41
C ASP A 146 -3.29 12.91 -11.34
N LYS A 147 -3.11 14.02 -12.05
CA LYS A 147 -1.90 14.30 -12.87
C LYS A 147 -0.59 14.25 -12.09
N MET A 148 -0.58 14.73 -10.84
CA MET A 148 0.60 14.66 -9.98
C MET A 148 1.00 13.20 -9.70
N LEU A 149 0.03 12.29 -9.61
CA LEU A 149 0.22 10.88 -9.24
C LEU A 149 0.42 9.96 -10.46
N GLU A 150 -0.11 10.33 -11.62
CA GLU A 150 0.00 9.62 -12.91
C GLU A 150 1.44 9.26 -13.30
N GLY A 151 1.57 8.20 -14.12
CA GLY A 151 2.83 7.79 -14.75
C GLY A 151 3.26 6.38 -14.38
N LEU A 152 4.57 6.09 -14.46
CA LEU A 152 5.09 4.79 -14.02
C LEU A 152 5.31 4.80 -12.51
N THR A 153 4.88 3.72 -11.86
CA THR A 153 5.06 3.50 -10.43
C THR A 153 5.47 2.06 -10.14
N LYS A 154 6.13 1.88 -9.00
CA LYS A 154 6.55 0.57 -8.49
C LYS A 154 5.48 0.02 -7.57
N VAL A 155 5.18 -1.26 -7.73
CA VAL A 155 4.29 -2.01 -6.85
C VAL A 155 5.07 -3.14 -6.21
N ILE A 156 5.12 -3.17 -4.88
CA ILE A 156 5.75 -4.28 -4.14
C ILE A 156 4.79 -5.47 -4.19
N ILE A 157 5.29 -6.57 -4.74
CA ILE A 157 4.51 -7.79 -4.95
C ILE A 157 5.02 -9.00 -4.17
N GLY A 158 6.12 -8.88 -3.43
CA GLY A 158 6.74 -9.96 -2.67
C GLY A 158 8.01 -9.49 -1.96
N TYR A 159 8.79 -10.45 -1.43
CA TYR A 159 10.04 -10.11 -0.76
C TYR A 159 11.11 -9.71 -1.78
N LYS A 160 11.56 -8.44 -1.73
CA LYS A 160 12.49 -7.87 -2.73
C LYS A 160 11.99 -8.02 -4.18
N GLU A 161 10.67 -8.11 -4.37
CA GLU A 161 10.01 -8.25 -5.66
C GLU A 161 9.10 -7.06 -5.94
N GLU A 162 9.28 -6.43 -7.10
CA GLU A 162 8.52 -5.27 -7.55
C GLU A 162 8.07 -5.45 -9.00
N LEU A 163 6.90 -4.90 -9.34
CA LEU A 163 6.46 -4.70 -10.72
C LEU A 163 6.36 -3.20 -11.03
N ILE A 164 6.70 -2.84 -12.26
CA ILE A 164 6.44 -1.49 -12.77
C ILE A 164 5.06 -1.51 -13.42
N CYS A 165 4.19 -0.63 -12.96
CA CYS A 165 2.83 -0.45 -13.48
C CYS A 165 2.63 0.98 -13.95
N SER A 166 1.78 1.18 -14.95
CA SER A 166 1.20 2.50 -15.21
C SER A 166 0.10 2.79 -14.20
N ILE A 167 0.07 4.03 -13.71
CA ILE A 167 -1.04 4.61 -12.96
C ILE A 167 -1.60 5.77 -13.77
N GLU A 168 -2.91 5.74 -14.00
CA GLU A 168 -3.68 6.65 -14.85
C GLU A 168 -5.05 7.00 -14.26
#